data_AF-A0A4U0VSB2-F1
#
_entry.id   AF-A0A4U0VSB2-F1
#
_cell.length_a   1.000
_cell.length_b   1.000
_cell.length_c   1.000
_cell.angle_alpha   90.00
_cell.angle_beta   90.00
_cell.angle_gamma   90.00
#
_symmetry.space_group_name_H-M   'P 1'
#
loop_
_entity.id
_entity.type
_entity.pdbx_description
1 polymer ?
#
loop_
_entity_poly.entity_id
_entity_poly.type
_entity_poly.pdbx_seq_one_letter_code
_entity_poly.pdbx_strand_id
1 'polypeptide(L)'
;MYDLEGKLRQKERSSAGSLPYEFRALEAVLISVTTALESESEGVREPVVRVLRELEEDIDRDKLRHLLIYSKKLGTFEQKARLVRDAIDDLLEADDDLAAMYLTEKVVTGKAREEDDHTEVEMLLESYHKVCDEIVQASGNLVSNIRNTEEIVKAILDANRNSLMLLDLKFSIGTLGIGAGTFIAALYGMNLKNFIEESDLGFPLVSASCFVFTVIGVVWGLRRLRKVQRLSMWGKRRGGDDGGLGLGMSMGPRRAETGGRGSWRDVDPQPVMQGEKRVERVKRWKEEQRRSRLADGSGIGAEGLEVLPRK
;
A
#
# COMPACT_ATOMS: atom_id res chain seq x y z
N MET A 1 16.28 19.33 -21.46
CA MET A 1 16.77 20.33 -22.44
C MET A 1 16.89 19.74 -23.84
N TYR A 2 17.75 18.74 -24.10
CA TYR A 2 17.94 18.20 -25.47
C TYR A 2 16.72 17.49 -26.10
N ASP A 3 15.84 16.88 -25.30
CA ASP A 3 14.62 16.22 -25.83
C ASP A 3 13.51 17.22 -26.24
N LEU A 4 13.46 18.38 -25.59
CA LEU A 4 12.54 19.48 -25.96
C LEU A 4 12.95 20.12 -27.30
N GLU A 5 14.25 20.37 -27.49
CA GLU A 5 14.76 20.97 -28.72
C GLU A 5 14.54 20.05 -29.94
N GLY A 6 14.70 18.73 -29.76
CA GLY A 6 14.42 17.74 -30.80
C GLY A 6 12.94 17.70 -31.22
N LYS A 7 12.02 17.73 -30.25
CA LYS A 7 10.56 17.72 -30.51
C LYS A 7 10.06 19.04 -31.11
N LEU A 8 10.68 20.16 -30.74
CA LEU A 8 10.34 21.47 -31.30
C LEU A 8 10.91 21.68 -32.72
N ARG A 9 12.10 21.15 -33.03
CA ARG A 9 12.73 21.25 -34.37
C ARG A 9 12.20 20.27 -35.42
N GLN A 10 11.50 19.21 -35.05
CA GLN A 10 10.94 18.24 -36.01
C GLN A 10 9.81 18.81 -36.91
N LYS A 11 9.53 20.13 -36.81
CA LYS A 11 8.57 20.84 -37.67
C LYS A 11 9.10 21.14 -39.08
N GLU A 12 10.40 21.14 -39.35
CA GLU A 12 10.85 21.52 -40.70
C GLU A 12 10.57 20.46 -41.79
N ARG A 13 10.11 19.24 -41.47
CA ARG A 13 9.88 18.18 -42.47
C ARG A 13 8.44 17.67 -42.63
N SER A 14 7.49 18.10 -41.79
CA SER A 14 6.12 17.56 -41.83
C SER A 14 5.09 18.66 -41.97
N SER A 15 4.85 19.05 -43.22
CA SER A 15 3.76 19.91 -43.68
C SER A 15 2.41 19.16 -43.60
N ALA A 16 1.36 19.86 -43.15
CA ALA A 16 -0.04 19.44 -42.98
C ALA A 16 -0.37 18.57 -41.73
N GLY A 17 -0.84 19.21 -40.66
CA GLY A 17 -1.50 18.53 -39.52
C GLY A 17 -0.84 18.63 -38.14
N SER A 18 0.19 19.47 -37.96
CA SER A 18 0.83 19.65 -36.66
C SER A 18 0.01 20.56 -35.74
N LEU A 19 -0.16 20.16 -34.46
CA LEU A 19 -0.65 21.03 -33.38
C LEU A 19 0.05 22.41 -33.39
N PRO A 20 -0.65 23.48 -32.98
CA PRO A 20 -0.07 24.80 -32.69
C PRO A 20 1.21 24.73 -31.82
N TYR A 21 2.02 25.78 -31.86
CA TYR A 21 3.32 25.78 -31.16
C TYR A 21 3.14 25.66 -29.64
N GLU A 22 2.18 26.41 -29.11
CA GLU A 22 1.74 26.42 -27.71
C GLU A 22 1.39 25.02 -27.20
N PHE A 23 0.59 24.25 -27.93
CA PHE A 23 0.20 22.90 -27.52
C PHE A 23 1.33 21.89 -27.65
N ARG A 24 2.25 22.05 -28.62
CA ARG A 24 3.47 21.23 -28.68
C ARG A 24 4.42 21.52 -27.53
N ALA A 25 4.53 22.79 -27.12
CA ALA A 25 5.32 23.16 -25.96
C ALA A 25 4.70 22.61 -24.67
N LEU A 26 3.38 22.76 -24.50
CA LEU A 26 2.62 22.20 -23.39
C LEU A 26 2.75 20.67 -23.32
N GLU A 27 2.54 19.98 -24.44
CA GLU A 27 2.71 18.51 -24.55
C GLU A 27 4.13 18.09 -24.15
N ALA A 28 5.17 18.81 -24.60
CA ALA A 28 6.54 18.49 -24.23
C ALA A 28 6.81 18.65 -22.72
N VAL A 29 6.22 19.68 -22.08
CA VAL A 29 6.29 19.88 -20.62
C VAL A 29 5.55 18.75 -19.89
N LEU A 30 4.31 18.44 -20.29
CA LEU A 30 3.50 17.40 -19.67
C LEU A 30 4.15 16.00 -19.82
N ILE A 31 4.76 15.70 -20.97
CA ILE A 31 5.55 14.47 -21.14
C ILE A 31 6.71 14.43 -20.14
N SER A 32 7.42 15.55 -19.97
CA SER A 32 8.54 15.61 -19.04
C SER A 32 8.09 15.40 -17.60
N VAL A 33 6.98 16.01 -17.19
CA VAL A 33 6.42 15.92 -15.83
C VAL A 33 5.92 14.51 -15.55
N THR A 34 5.08 13.96 -16.45
CA THR A 34 4.53 12.61 -16.27
C THR A 34 5.61 11.53 -16.31
N THR A 35 6.62 11.64 -17.18
CA THR A 35 7.76 10.71 -17.20
C THR A 35 8.56 10.79 -15.90
N ALA A 36 8.71 11.98 -15.32
CA ALA A 36 9.38 12.14 -14.02
C ALA A 36 8.57 11.51 -12.89
N LEU A 37 7.24 11.67 -12.88
CA LEU A 37 6.35 11.02 -11.91
C LEU A 37 6.37 9.50 -12.04
N GLU A 38 6.34 8.96 -13.27
CA GLU A 38 6.46 7.51 -13.53
C GLU A 38 7.78 6.95 -12.96
N SER A 39 8.90 7.60 -13.27
CA SER A 39 10.22 7.17 -12.79
C SER A 39 10.35 7.25 -11.26
N GLU A 40 9.82 8.31 -10.65
CA GLU A 40 9.82 8.45 -9.19
C GLU A 40 8.92 7.41 -8.52
N SER A 41 7.76 7.10 -9.12
CA SER A 41 6.85 6.04 -8.67
C SER A 41 7.54 4.67 -8.64
N GLU A 42 8.18 4.27 -9.75
CA GLU A 42 8.90 3.00 -9.85
C GLU A 42 10.03 2.92 -8.81
N GLY A 43 10.79 4.02 -8.65
CA GLY A 43 11.90 4.10 -7.69
C GLY A 43 11.51 4.03 -6.22
N VAL A 44 10.23 4.23 -5.87
CA VAL A 44 9.71 4.08 -4.50
C VAL A 44 8.89 2.80 -4.33
N ARG A 45 8.17 2.37 -5.38
CA ARG A 45 7.29 1.21 -5.34
C ARG A 45 8.04 -0.10 -5.11
N GLU A 46 9.09 -0.38 -5.90
CA GLU A 46 9.80 -1.65 -5.81
C GLU A 46 10.42 -1.91 -4.43
N PRO A 47 11.13 -0.93 -3.81
CA PRO A 47 11.67 -1.13 -2.47
C PRO A 47 10.60 -1.35 -1.41
N VAL A 48 9.47 -0.64 -1.48
CA VAL A 48 8.35 -0.83 -0.53
C VAL A 48 7.80 -2.25 -0.62
N VAL A 49 7.46 -2.71 -1.83
CA VAL A 49 6.88 -4.05 -2.02
C VAL A 49 7.85 -5.14 -1.54
N ARG A 50 9.15 -4.95 -1.76
CA ARG A 50 10.18 -5.86 -1.27
C ARG A 50 10.21 -5.91 0.26
N VAL A 51 10.27 -4.77 0.93
CA VAL A 51 10.31 -4.71 2.41
C VAL A 51 9.03 -5.27 3.02
N LEU A 52 7.86 -5.01 2.41
CA LEU A 52 6.59 -5.59 2.87
C LEU A 52 6.61 -7.12 2.81
N ARG A 53 7.14 -7.71 1.73
CA ARG A 53 7.33 -9.16 1.62
C ARG A 53 8.30 -9.70 2.67
N GLU A 54 9.43 -9.03 2.85
CA GLU A 54 10.42 -9.42 3.85
C GLU A 54 9.88 -9.36 5.29
N LEU A 55 8.95 -8.44 5.59
CA LEU A 55 8.27 -8.34 6.88
C LEU A 55 7.17 -9.40 7.08
N GLU A 56 6.64 -9.97 6.01
CA GLU A 56 5.72 -11.11 6.08
C GLU A 56 6.45 -12.39 6.52
N GLU A 57 7.70 -12.58 6.09
CA GLU A 57 8.52 -13.74 6.46
C GLU A 57 9.04 -13.65 7.90
N ASP A 58 9.62 -12.50 8.27
CA ASP A 58 10.13 -12.26 9.61
C ASP A 58 10.13 -10.78 9.98
N ILE A 59 9.70 -10.50 11.22
CA ILE A 59 9.65 -9.15 11.77
C ILE A 59 11.00 -8.81 12.37
N ASP A 60 11.73 -7.92 11.71
CA ASP A 60 13.02 -7.43 12.15
C ASP A 60 13.03 -5.89 12.33
N ARG A 61 13.85 -5.40 13.28
CA ARG A 61 13.93 -3.97 13.61
C ARG A 61 14.48 -3.13 12.45
N ASP A 62 15.47 -3.62 11.71
CA ASP A 62 16.05 -2.91 10.58
C ASP A 62 15.06 -2.84 9.41
N LYS A 63 14.30 -3.91 9.17
CA LYS A 63 13.21 -3.93 8.17
C LYS A 63 12.11 -2.92 8.50
N LEU A 64 11.71 -2.82 9.77
CA LEU A 64 10.74 -1.81 10.22
C LEU A 64 11.26 -0.37 10.07
N ARG A 65 12.56 -0.15 10.33
CA ARG A 65 13.19 1.15 10.07
C ARG A 65 13.16 1.49 8.58
N HIS A 66 13.48 0.52 7.71
CA HIS A 66 13.45 0.73 6.26
C HIS A 66 12.02 0.99 5.77
N LEU A 67 11.03 0.24 6.27
CA LEU A 67 9.62 0.49 5.97
C LEU A 67 9.20 1.92 6.32
N LEU A 68 9.61 2.43 7.48
CA LEU A 68 9.30 3.81 7.89
C LEU A 68 9.92 4.86 6.96
N ILE A 69 11.17 4.64 6.52
CA ILE A 69 11.84 5.55 5.56
C ILE A 69 11.08 5.56 4.24
N TYR A 70 10.73 4.38 3.70
CA TYR A 70 10.00 4.29 2.46
C TYR A 70 8.55 4.80 2.57
N SER A 71 7.89 4.59 3.72
CA SER A 71 6.56 5.14 4.02
C SER A 71 6.55 6.67 3.92
N LYS A 72 7.55 7.34 4.51
CA LYS A 72 7.70 8.80 4.41
C LYS A 72 7.94 9.24 2.95
N LYS A 73 8.85 8.56 2.25
CA LYS A 73 9.19 8.88 0.85
C LYS A 73 7.98 8.70 -0.08
N LEU A 74 7.22 7.62 0.10
CA LEU A 74 6.01 7.35 -0.65
C LEU A 74 4.90 8.37 -0.34
N GLY A 75 4.74 8.74 0.94
CA GLY A 75 3.79 9.79 1.32
C GLY A 75 4.11 11.15 0.69
N THR A 76 5.39 11.54 0.66
CA THR A 76 5.80 12.79 -0.02
C THR A 76 5.59 12.73 -1.53
N PHE A 77 5.79 11.55 -2.14
CA PHE A 77 5.56 11.34 -3.56
C PHE A 77 4.07 11.39 -3.91
N GLU A 78 3.21 10.69 -3.15
CA GLU A 78 1.75 10.70 -3.36
C GLU A 78 1.19 12.11 -3.28
N GLN A 79 1.59 12.90 -2.28
CA GLN A 79 1.17 14.30 -2.18
C GLN A 79 1.63 15.13 -3.38
N LYS A 80 2.87 14.96 -3.84
CA LYS A 80 3.40 15.67 -5.00
C LYS A 80 2.64 15.31 -6.28
N ALA A 81 2.40 14.02 -6.52
CA ALA A 81 1.64 13.55 -7.68
C ALA A 81 0.20 14.05 -7.65
N ARG A 82 -0.43 14.07 -6.46
CA ARG A 82 -1.76 14.62 -6.24
C ARG A 82 -1.83 16.10 -6.60
N LEU A 83 -0.88 16.91 -6.13
CA LEU A 83 -0.84 18.34 -6.47
C LEU A 83 -0.68 18.58 -7.98
N VAL A 84 0.10 17.75 -8.69
CA VAL A 84 0.23 17.85 -10.15
C VAL A 84 -1.07 17.48 -10.85
N ARG A 85 -1.73 16.41 -10.41
CA ARG A 85 -3.03 16.00 -10.95
C ARG A 85 -4.08 17.09 -10.72
N ASP A 86 -4.21 17.56 -9.49
CA ASP A 86 -5.20 18.56 -9.08
C ASP A 86 -4.99 19.87 -9.87
N ALA A 87 -3.73 20.28 -10.10
CA ALA A 87 -3.46 21.46 -10.94
C ALA A 87 -3.86 21.29 -12.42
N ILE A 88 -3.92 20.06 -12.95
CA ILE A 88 -4.45 19.79 -14.29
C ILE A 88 -5.98 19.76 -14.27
N ASP A 89 -6.58 19.23 -13.20
CA ASP A 89 -8.03 19.18 -12.98
C ASP A 89 -8.60 20.60 -12.85
N ASP A 90 -7.99 21.44 -11.99
CA ASP A 90 -8.34 22.86 -11.81
C ASP A 90 -8.28 23.62 -13.15
N LEU A 91 -7.35 23.25 -14.03
CA LEU A 91 -7.20 23.88 -15.35
C LEU A 91 -8.25 23.38 -16.36
N LEU A 92 -8.68 22.12 -16.24
CA LEU A 92 -9.75 21.55 -17.05
C LEU A 92 -11.12 22.12 -16.66
N GLU A 93 -11.31 22.56 -15.41
CA GLU A 93 -12.55 23.20 -14.94
C GLU A 93 -12.70 24.67 -15.36
N ALA A 94 -11.64 25.29 -15.89
CA ALA A 94 -11.60 26.71 -16.24
C ALA A 94 -11.63 26.93 -17.77
N ASP A 95 -12.84 26.89 -18.36
CA ASP A 95 -13.06 27.02 -19.81
C ASP A 95 -12.47 28.32 -20.40
N ASP A 96 -12.50 29.42 -19.64
CA ASP A 96 -11.92 30.71 -20.02
C ASP A 96 -10.38 30.65 -20.13
N ASP A 97 -9.73 29.94 -19.21
CA ASP A 97 -8.29 29.68 -19.26
C ASP A 97 -7.93 28.75 -20.43
N LEU A 98 -8.73 27.72 -20.70
CA LEU A 98 -8.54 26.81 -21.84
C LEU A 98 -8.64 27.55 -23.18
N ALA A 99 -9.67 28.38 -23.35
CA ALA A 99 -9.83 29.21 -24.54
C ALA A 99 -8.69 30.25 -24.69
N ALA A 100 -8.18 30.79 -23.57
CA ALA A 100 -7.05 31.72 -23.56
C ALA A 100 -5.72 31.09 -24.00
N MET A 101 -5.59 29.76 -24.00
CA MET A 101 -4.36 29.06 -24.42
C MET A 101 -4.10 29.09 -25.93
N TYR A 102 -5.09 29.44 -26.75
CA TYR A 102 -4.96 29.52 -28.22
C TYR A 102 -4.21 30.80 -28.65
N LEU A 103 -2.92 30.86 -28.31
CA LEU A 103 -2.08 32.04 -28.50
C LEU A 103 -1.83 32.39 -29.97
N THR A 104 -1.60 31.39 -30.82
CA THR A 104 -1.32 31.60 -32.25
C THR A 104 -2.52 32.25 -32.94
N GLU A 105 -3.74 31.76 -32.64
CA GLU A 105 -4.97 32.31 -33.22
C GLU A 105 -5.27 33.71 -32.67
N LYS A 106 -5.14 33.92 -31.35
CA LYS A 106 -5.33 35.22 -30.71
C LYS A 106 -4.44 36.31 -31.31
N VAL A 107 -3.20 35.97 -31.66
CA VAL A 107 -2.26 36.90 -32.32
C VAL A 107 -2.68 37.21 -33.77
N VAL A 108 -3.24 36.23 -34.50
CA VAL A 108 -3.61 36.38 -35.91
C VAL A 108 -4.97 37.08 -36.08
N THR A 109 -5.97 36.71 -35.30
CA THR A 109 -7.35 37.24 -35.42
C THR A 109 -7.58 38.47 -34.54
N GLY A 110 -6.74 38.71 -33.53
CA GLY A 110 -6.90 39.79 -32.56
C GLY A 110 -8.10 39.63 -31.62
N LYS A 111 -8.75 38.45 -31.63
CA LYS A 111 -9.91 38.14 -30.80
C LYS A 111 -9.66 36.85 -30.01
N ALA A 112 -10.22 36.77 -28.81
CA ALA A 112 -10.29 35.52 -28.07
C ALA A 112 -11.27 34.57 -28.77
N ARG A 113 -11.00 33.27 -28.69
CA ARG A 113 -11.91 32.21 -29.14
C ARG A 113 -13.13 32.18 -28.21
N GLU A 114 -14.26 31.66 -28.68
CA GLU A 114 -15.41 31.43 -27.80
C GLU A 114 -15.04 30.41 -26.71
N GLU A 115 -15.61 30.58 -25.52
CA GLU A 115 -15.30 29.73 -24.36
C GLU A 115 -15.58 28.25 -24.65
N ASP A 116 -16.56 27.91 -25.51
CA ASP A 116 -16.88 26.51 -25.84
C ASP A 116 -15.94 25.85 -26.88
N ASP A 117 -15.01 26.59 -27.50
CA ASP A 117 -14.18 26.10 -28.62
C ASP A 117 -12.74 25.73 -28.16
N HIS A 118 -12.64 24.87 -27.14
CA HIS A 118 -11.37 24.42 -26.56
C HIS A 118 -11.10 22.90 -26.64
N THR A 119 -11.83 22.16 -27.47
CA THR A 119 -11.78 20.69 -27.50
C THR A 119 -10.37 20.10 -27.68
N GLU A 120 -9.48 20.73 -28.47
CA GLU A 120 -8.14 20.19 -28.72
C GLU A 120 -7.24 20.17 -27.47
N VAL A 121 -7.26 21.25 -26.67
CA VAL A 121 -6.45 21.38 -25.45
C VAL A 121 -7.05 20.57 -24.30
N GLU A 122 -8.38 20.54 -24.20
CA GLU A 122 -9.11 19.75 -23.22
C GLU A 122 -8.78 18.26 -23.36
N MET A 123 -8.92 17.68 -24.56
CA MET A 123 -8.55 16.28 -24.81
C MET A 123 -7.07 15.98 -24.49
N LEU A 124 -6.16 16.94 -24.73
CA LEU A 124 -4.75 16.79 -24.39
C LEU A 124 -4.57 16.71 -22.88
N LEU A 125 -5.12 17.67 -22.14
CA LEU A 125 -5.01 17.77 -20.69
C LEU A 125 -5.70 16.59 -19.98
N GLU A 126 -6.88 16.17 -20.42
CA GLU A 126 -7.58 14.98 -19.91
C GLU A 126 -6.71 13.73 -19.98
N SER A 127 -5.97 13.55 -21.10
CA SER A 127 -5.08 12.39 -21.26
C SER A 127 -3.97 12.37 -20.21
N TYR A 128 -3.36 13.52 -19.92
CA TYR A 128 -2.31 13.61 -18.91
C TYR A 128 -2.87 13.60 -17.48
N HIS A 129 -4.06 14.17 -17.27
CA HIS A 129 -4.78 14.07 -16.01
C HIS A 129 -5.01 12.60 -15.64
N LYS A 130 -5.51 11.78 -16.59
CA LYS A 130 -5.69 10.33 -16.38
C LYS A 130 -4.40 9.62 -16.00
N VAL A 131 -3.28 9.94 -16.65
CA VAL A 131 -1.96 9.36 -16.30
C VAL A 131 -1.56 9.73 -14.88
N CYS A 132 -1.69 11.01 -14.50
CA CYS A 132 -1.38 11.45 -13.14
C CYS A 132 -2.30 10.79 -12.10
N ASP A 133 -3.59 10.66 -12.40
CA ASP A 133 -4.56 10.03 -11.51
C ASP A 133 -4.28 8.54 -11.29
N GLU A 134 -3.94 7.79 -12.34
CA GLU A 134 -3.49 6.40 -12.23
C GLU A 134 -2.28 6.28 -11.27
N ILE A 135 -1.31 7.19 -11.36
CA ILE A 135 -0.12 7.22 -10.48
C ILE A 135 -0.52 7.53 -9.03
N VAL A 136 -1.42 8.50 -8.81
CA VAL A 136 -1.91 8.86 -7.47
C VAL A 136 -2.65 7.69 -6.83
N GLN A 137 -3.55 7.02 -7.56
CA GLN A 137 -4.29 5.87 -7.06
C GLN A 137 -3.35 4.70 -6.72
N ALA A 138 -2.40 4.37 -7.60
CA ALA A 138 -1.43 3.31 -7.36
C ALA A 138 -0.58 3.59 -6.09
N SER A 139 -0.17 4.84 -5.90
CA SER A 139 0.61 5.27 -4.73
C SER A 139 -0.23 5.24 -3.45
N GLY A 140 -1.47 5.71 -3.50
CA GLY A 140 -2.41 5.70 -2.38
C GLY A 140 -2.71 4.28 -1.90
N ASN A 141 -2.89 3.32 -2.82
CA ASN A 141 -3.05 1.91 -2.49
C ASN A 141 -1.83 1.36 -1.74
N LEU A 142 -0.62 1.71 -2.19
CA LEU A 142 0.60 1.27 -1.54
C LEU A 142 0.79 1.88 -0.14
N VAL A 143 0.41 3.16 0.05
CA VAL A 143 0.38 3.79 1.38
C VAL A 143 -0.58 3.05 2.32
N SER A 144 -1.77 2.69 1.82
CA SER A 144 -2.75 1.90 2.58
C SER A 144 -2.17 0.54 2.99
N ASN A 145 -1.52 -0.16 2.06
CA ASN A 145 -0.88 -1.45 2.34
C ASN A 145 0.19 -1.34 3.43
N ILE A 146 1.04 -0.30 3.40
CA ILE A 146 2.02 -0.06 4.46
C ILE A 146 1.32 0.10 5.81
N ARG A 147 0.28 0.93 5.90
CA ARG A 147 -0.47 1.16 7.16
C ARG A 147 -1.06 -0.14 7.70
N ASN A 148 -1.67 -0.94 6.83
CA ASN A 148 -2.25 -2.22 7.22
C ASN A 148 -1.18 -3.21 7.73
N THR A 149 -0.03 -3.29 7.06
CA THR A 149 1.10 -4.10 7.54
C THR A 149 1.65 -3.60 8.88
N GLU A 150 1.76 -2.29 9.08
CA GLU A 150 2.18 -1.71 10.36
C GLU A 150 1.22 -2.08 11.50
N GLU A 151 -0.10 -2.09 11.26
CA GLU A 151 -1.10 -2.53 12.24
C GLU A 151 -0.94 -4.01 12.59
N ILE A 152 -0.70 -4.87 11.59
CA ILE A 152 -0.47 -6.31 11.79
C ILE A 152 0.82 -6.54 12.59
N VAL A 153 1.91 -5.87 12.23
CA VAL A 153 3.17 -5.96 12.96
C VAL A 153 2.97 -5.57 14.42
N LYS A 154 2.26 -4.47 14.69
CA LYS A 154 1.96 -4.04 16.07
C LYS A 154 1.17 -5.11 16.82
N ALA A 155 0.15 -5.70 16.19
CA ALA A 155 -0.62 -6.78 16.80
C ALA A 155 0.24 -8.02 17.12
N ILE A 156 1.18 -8.38 16.24
CA ILE A 156 2.11 -9.50 16.48
C ILE A 156 3.07 -9.18 17.64
N LEU A 157 3.63 -7.97 17.68
CA LEU A 157 4.52 -7.55 18.75
C LEU A 157 3.82 -7.52 20.11
N ASP A 158 2.57 -7.05 20.15
CA ASP A 158 1.75 -7.07 21.37
C ASP A 158 1.42 -8.50 21.81
N ALA A 159 1.14 -9.40 20.87
CA ALA A 159 0.95 -10.82 21.16
C ALA A 159 2.24 -11.46 21.73
N ASN A 160 3.41 -11.11 21.19
CA ASN A 160 4.69 -11.59 21.70
C ASN A 160 4.94 -11.07 23.12
N ARG A 161 4.74 -9.76 23.37
CA ARG A 161 4.82 -9.18 24.72
C ARG A 161 3.89 -9.88 25.71
N ASN A 162 2.66 -10.16 25.30
CA ASN A 162 1.69 -10.88 26.12
C ASN A 162 2.13 -12.33 26.40
N SER A 163 2.76 -13.00 25.42
CA SER A 163 3.30 -14.34 25.59
C SER A 163 4.48 -14.39 26.58
N LEU A 164 5.35 -13.37 26.56
CA LEU A 164 6.48 -13.25 27.49
C LEU A 164 5.99 -12.99 28.92
N MET A 165 5.02 -12.10 29.10
CA MET A 165 4.40 -11.86 30.41
C MET A 165 3.75 -13.13 30.97
N LEU A 166 3.10 -13.91 30.11
CA LEU A 166 2.48 -15.18 30.49
C LEU A 166 3.53 -16.23 30.90
N LEU A 167 4.65 -16.27 30.19
CA LEU A 167 5.78 -17.14 30.53
C LEU A 167 6.41 -16.74 31.87
N ASP A 168 6.59 -15.45 32.12
CA ASP A 168 7.08 -14.93 33.39
C ASP A 168 6.15 -15.28 34.57
N LEU A 169 4.83 -15.17 34.37
CA LEU A 169 3.85 -15.62 35.35
C LEU A 169 3.95 -17.12 35.65
N LYS A 170 4.21 -17.97 34.64
CA LYS A 170 4.41 -19.42 34.86
C LYS A 170 5.66 -19.68 35.70
N PHE A 171 6.77 -19.00 35.41
CA PHE A 171 7.99 -19.12 36.23
C PHE A 171 7.77 -18.60 37.64
N SER A 172 7.11 -17.46 37.80
CA SER A 172 6.77 -16.91 39.12
C SER A 172 5.93 -17.88 39.96
N ILE A 173 4.91 -18.52 39.37
CA ILE A 173 4.12 -19.57 40.04
C ILE A 173 4.99 -20.78 40.41
N GLY A 174 5.90 -21.19 39.51
CA GLY A 174 6.84 -22.27 39.76
C GLY A 174 7.78 -21.96 40.93
N THR A 175 8.40 -20.79 40.94
CA THR A 175 9.30 -20.31 42.00
C THR A 175 8.56 -20.18 43.33
N LEU A 176 7.34 -19.64 43.35
CA LEU A 176 6.53 -19.57 44.55
C LEU A 176 6.20 -20.97 45.09
N GLY A 177 5.85 -21.91 44.20
CA GLY A 177 5.59 -23.30 44.58
C GLY A 177 6.83 -23.96 45.19
N ILE A 178 7.98 -23.85 44.53
CA ILE A 178 9.27 -24.37 45.04
C ILE A 178 9.63 -23.71 46.38
N GLY A 179 9.43 -22.39 46.51
CA GLY A 179 9.67 -21.65 47.75
C GLY A 179 8.79 -22.14 48.91
N ALA A 180 7.50 -22.36 48.66
CA ALA A 180 6.58 -22.91 49.65
C ALA A 180 6.97 -24.34 50.07
N GLY A 181 7.37 -25.19 49.11
CA GLY A 181 7.90 -26.53 49.38
C GLY A 181 9.17 -26.49 50.24
N THR A 182 10.13 -25.69 49.81
CA THR A 182 11.42 -25.50 50.50
C THR A 182 11.22 -24.97 51.92
N PHE A 183 10.26 -24.06 52.13
CA PHE A 183 9.92 -23.55 53.45
C PHE A 183 9.43 -24.67 54.38
N ILE A 184 8.54 -25.54 53.91
CA ILE A 184 8.06 -26.69 54.70
C ILE A 184 9.22 -27.66 55.00
N ALA A 185 10.07 -27.95 54.01
CA ALA A 185 11.23 -28.81 54.21
C ALA A 185 12.23 -28.20 55.22
N ALA A 186 12.44 -26.88 55.18
CA ALA A 186 13.29 -26.15 56.09
C ALA A 186 12.77 -26.19 57.53
N LEU A 187 11.45 -26.03 57.75
CA LEU A 187 10.84 -26.17 59.08
C LEU A 187 11.13 -27.53 59.72
N TYR A 188 11.00 -28.62 58.96
CA TYR A 188 11.32 -29.96 59.44
C TYR A 188 12.84 -30.21 59.55
N GLY A 189 13.65 -29.54 58.74
CA GLY A 189 15.12 -29.57 58.85
C GLY A 189 15.66 -28.83 60.08
N MET A 190 14.88 -27.93 60.69
CA MET A 190 15.26 -27.18 61.90
C MET A 190 15.05 -27.99 63.18
N ASN A 191 15.60 -29.20 63.28
CA ASN A 191 15.72 -30.04 64.51
C ASN A 191 14.57 -29.89 65.53
N LEU A 192 13.33 -29.94 65.05
CA LEU A 192 12.13 -29.88 65.90
C LEU A 192 11.85 -31.29 66.39
N LYS A 193 11.75 -31.49 67.72
CA LYS A 193 11.35 -32.77 68.31
C LYS A 193 10.03 -33.22 67.71
N ASN A 194 10.09 -34.21 66.83
CA ASN A 194 8.94 -34.79 66.16
C ASN A 194 8.87 -36.27 66.52
N PHE A 195 7.70 -36.75 66.94
CA PHE A 195 7.45 -38.16 67.29
C PHE A 195 7.58 -39.16 66.10
N ILE A 196 8.15 -38.71 64.98
CA ILE A 196 8.35 -39.45 63.72
C ILE A 196 9.85 -39.79 63.52
N GLU A 197 10.75 -39.27 64.36
CA GLU A 197 12.21 -39.47 64.27
C GLU A 197 12.69 -40.91 64.47
N GLU A 198 11.99 -41.72 65.27
CA GLU A 198 12.38 -43.12 65.55
C GLU A 198 11.99 -44.12 64.44
N SER A 199 11.33 -43.66 63.37
CA SER A 199 10.90 -44.50 62.26
C SER A 199 11.85 -44.43 61.07
N ASP A 200 12.34 -45.57 60.59
CA ASP A 200 13.15 -45.70 59.36
C ASP A 200 12.46 -45.11 58.11
N LEU A 201 11.15 -44.88 58.16
CA LEU A 201 10.34 -44.31 57.06
C LEU A 201 9.99 -42.82 57.24
N GLY A 202 10.40 -42.17 58.33
CA GLY A 202 10.03 -40.79 58.63
C GLY A 202 10.54 -39.77 57.61
N PHE A 203 11.84 -39.84 57.28
CA PHE A 203 12.47 -38.98 56.28
C PHE A 203 11.84 -39.09 54.88
N PRO A 204 11.73 -40.28 54.25
CA PRO A 204 11.14 -40.39 52.92
C PRO A 204 9.66 -39.97 52.88
N LEU A 205 8.91 -40.16 53.97
CA LEU A 205 7.50 -39.76 54.05
C LEU A 205 7.34 -38.22 54.08
N VAL A 206 8.17 -37.51 54.84
CA VAL A 206 8.15 -36.04 54.90
C VAL A 206 8.62 -35.44 53.57
N SER A 207 9.70 -35.98 52.97
CA SER A 207 10.16 -35.54 51.66
C SER A 207 9.11 -35.77 50.56
N ALA A 208 8.47 -36.95 50.54
CA ALA A 208 7.43 -37.26 49.57
C ALA A 208 6.18 -36.37 49.74
N SER A 209 5.72 -36.15 50.97
CA SER A 209 4.56 -35.29 51.23
C SER A 209 4.84 -33.83 50.86
N CYS A 210 6.01 -33.29 51.20
CA CYS A 210 6.45 -31.95 50.80
C CYS A 210 6.50 -31.79 49.27
N PHE A 211 7.04 -32.79 48.57
CA PHE A 211 7.06 -32.80 47.11
C PHE A 211 5.65 -32.80 46.52
N VAL A 212 4.74 -33.63 47.05
CA VAL A 212 3.35 -33.70 46.60
C VAL A 212 2.62 -32.37 46.83
N PHE A 213 2.75 -31.74 48.00
CA PHE A 213 2.14 -30.44 48.27
C PHE A 213 2.65 -29.34 47.34
N THR A 214 3.95 -29.35 47.06
CA THR A 214 4.60 -28.44 46.11
C THR A 214 4.01 -28.59 44.70
N VAL A 215 3.92 -29.84 44.21
CA VAL A 215 3.35 -30.14 42.89
C VAL A 215 1.88 -29.73 42.82
N ILE A 216 1.09 -30.00 43.86
CA ILE A 216 -0.32 -29.59 43.92
C ILE A 216 -0.46 -28.06 43.83
N GLY A 217 0.35 -27.31 44.60
CA GLY A 217 0.34 -25.85 44.59
C GLY A 217 0.65 -25.27 43.21
N VAL A 218 1.71 -25.76 42.56
CA VAL A 218 2.10 -25.34 41.20
C VAL A 218 1.03 -25.70 40.18
N VAL A 219 0.50 -26.93 40.21
CA VAL A 219 -0.55 -27.38 39.29
C VAL A 219 -1.83 -26.56 39.47
N TRP A 220 -2.21 -26.26 40.71
CA TRP A 220 -3.36 -25.41 41.01
C TRP A 220 -3.16 -23.99 40.48
N GLY A 221 -2.00 -23.38 40.73
CA GLY A 221 -1.65 -22.06 40.21
C GLY A 221 -1.71 -22.00 38.68
N LEU A 222 -1.12 -22.99 38.00
CA LEU A 222 -1.15 -23.10 36.54
C LEU A 222 -2.55 -23.38 35.98
N ARG A 223 -3.40 -24.13 36.69
CA ARG A 223 -4.81 -24.33 36.31
C ARG A 223 -5.61 -23.04 36.45
N ARG A 224 -5.39 -22.28 37.53
CA ARG A 224 -6.04 -20.99 37.74
C ARG A 224 -5.65 -19.99 36.66
N LEU A 225 -4.36 -19.91 36.32
CA LEU A 225 -3.84 -19.08 35.23
C LEU A 225 -4.53 -19.42 33.89
N ARG A 226 -4.64 -20.71 33.54
CA ARG A 226 -5.34 -21.16 32.32
C ARG A 226 -6.83 -20.79 32.32
N LYS A 227 -7.50 -20.83 33.48
CA LYS A 227 -8.93 -20.46 33.59
C LYS A 227 -9.13 -18.96 33.37
N VAL A 228 -8.28 -18.12 33.96
CA VAL A 228 -8.32 -16.66 33.78
C VAL A 228 -8.05 -16.26 32.33
N GLN A 229 -7.10 -16.92 31.67
CA GLN A 229 -6.79 -16.68 30.25
C GLN A 229 -7.96 -16.98 29.31
N ARG A 230 -8.68 -18.10 29.52
CA ARG A 230 -9.86 -18.42 28.69
C ARG A 230 -10.98 -17.40 28.84
N LEU A 231 -11.15 -16.82 30.02
CA LEU A 231 -12.21 -15.85 30.29
C LEU A 231 -11.89 -14.47 29.69
N SER A 232 -10.61 -14.07 29.69
CA SER A 232 -10.18 -12.79 29.12
C SER A 232 -10.32 -12.73 27.59
N MET A 233 -10.22 -13.86 26.89
CA MET A 233 -10.35 -13.93 25.42
C MET A 233 -11.80 -13.84 24.91
N TRP A 234 -12.80 -13.92 25.78
CA TRP A 234 -14.22 -13.79 25.41
C TRP A 234 -14.78 -12.37 25.59
N GLY A 235 -14.01 -11.45 26.21
CA GLY A 235 -14.49 -10.14 26.65
C GLY A 235 -14.31 -8.96 25.69
N LYS A 236 -13.77 -9.16 24.48
CA LYS A 236 -13.54 -8.05 23.53
C LYS A 236 -13.84 -8.44 22.08
N ARG A 237 -15.07 -8.89 21.85
CA ARG A 237 -15.72 -8.82 20.53
C ARG A 237 -17.14 -8.29 20.74
N ARG A 238 -17.28 -6.97 20.68
CA ARG A 238 -18.58 -6.33 20.49
C ARG A 238 -18.39 -5.21 19.46
N GLY A 239 -18.82 -5.49 18.24
CA GLY A 239 -18.82 -4.57 17.11
C GLY A 239 -18.39 -5.25 15.80
N GLY A 240 -19.36 -5.71 15.01
CA GLY A 240 -19.19 -6.08 13.60
C GLY A 240 -19.51 -7.54 13.26
N ASP A 241 -20.67 -7.74 12.64
CA ASP A 241 -21.19 -8.96 12.00
C ASP A 241 -20.17 -9.69 11.11
N ASP A 242 -20.09 -11.03 11.21
CA ASP A 242 -20.79 -11.97 10.31
C ASP A 242 -20.18 -13.38 10.33
N GLY A 243 -21.07 -14.38 10.40
CA GLY A 243 -20.99 -15.70 9.77
C GLY A 243 -19.78 -16.63 9.99
N GLY A 244 -19.99 -17.69 10.77
CA GLY A 244 -19.71 -19.03 10.25
C GLY A 244 -18.56 -19.85 10.87
N LEU A 245 -18.97 -20.84 11.66
CA LEU A 245 -18.38 -22.18 11.84
C LEU A 245 -17.03 -22.33 12.58
N GLY A 246 -17.07 -23.24 13.55
CA GLY A 246 -15.92 -23.63 14.38
C GLY A 246 -15.43 -25.04 14.10
N LEU A 247 -14.28 -25.40 14.70
CA LEU A 247 -13.97 -26.66 15.40
C LEU A 247 -12.46 -26.83 15.60
N GLY A 248 -12.10 -27.42 16.74
CA GLY A 248 -11.05 -28.46 16.79
C GLY A 248 -9.61 -28.02 17.10
N MET A 249 -9.24 -28.07 18.39
CA MET A 249 -7.85 -28.17 18.81
C MET A 249 -7.28 -29.57 18.49
N SER A 250 -6.17 -29.64 17.74
CA SER A 250 -5.20 -30.73 17.86
C SER A 250 -3.78 -30.19 17.58
N MET A 251 -2.81 -30.65 18.38
CA MET A 251 -1.42 -30.20 18.39
C MET A 251 -0.56 -30.92 17.33
N GLY A 252 0.32 -30.17 16.67
CA GLY A 252 1.50 -30.64 15.93
C GLY A 252 2.31 -29.45 15.39
N PRO A 253 3.65 -29.54 15.24
CA PRO A 253 4.44 -28.42 14.75
C PRO A 253 4.37 -28.39 13.22
N ARG A 254 3.52 -27.53 12.66
CA ARG A 254 3.46 -27.32 11.21
C ARG A 254 3.45 -25.84 10.88
N ARG A 255 4.29 -25.52 9.89
CA ARG A 255 4.39 -24.26 9.14
C ARG A 255 3.06 -23.52 9.09
N ALA A 256 3.12 -22.21 9.35
CA ALA A 256 1.98 -21.30 9.33
C ALA A 256 1.37 -21.22 7.93
N GLU A 257 0.37 -22.06 7.67
CA GLU A 257 -0.65 -21.81 6.66
C GLU A 257 -1.87 -21.19 7.36
N THR A 258 -1.99 -19.87 7.23
CA THR A 258 -3.16 -19.09 7.62
C THR A 258 -4.19 -19.15 6.51
N GLY A 259 -5.23 -19.95 6.70
CA GLY A 259 -6.45 -19.93 5.88
C GLY A 259 -7.49 -18.96 6.45
N GLY A 260 -8.07 -18.13 5.58
CA GLY A 260 -9.43 -17.62 5.75
C GLY A 260 -9.62 -16.28 6.47
N ARG A 261 -8.81 -15.27 6.16
CA ARG A 261 -9.15 -13.83 6.32
C ARG A 261 -8.27 -13.09 5.33
N GLY A 262 -8.88 -12.34 4.41
CA GLY A 262 -8.29 -11.70 3.22
C GLY A 262 -6.76 -11.62 3.26
N SER A 263 -6.12 -12.50 2.50
CA SER A 263 -4.68 -12.58 2.46
C SER A 263 -4.18 -11.39 1.66
N TRP A 264 -3.29 -10.56 2.23
CA TRP A 264 -2.56 -9.52 1.50
C TRP A 264 -1.80 -10.06 0.28
N ARG A 265 -1.69 -11.39 0.16
CA ARG A 265 -1.27 -12.13 -1.03
C ARG A 265 -2.08 -11.81 -2.29
N ASP A 266 -3.32 -11.36 -2.15
CA ASP A 266 -4.20 -10.95 -3.25
C ASP A 266 -4.02 -9.47 -3.61
N VAL A 267 -3.12 -8.75 -2.93
CA VAL A 267 -2.58 -7.50 -3.47
C VAL A 267 -1.59 -7.89 -4.55
N ASP A 268 -2.13 -8.33 -5.69
CA ASP A 268 -1.41 -8.19 -6.94
C ASP A 268 -0.97 -6.73 -6.99
N PRO A 269 0.34 -6.45 -7.19
CA PRO A 269 0.70 -5.13 -7.66
C PRO A 269 -0.07 -5.02 -8.97
N GLN A 270 -1.17 -4.26 -8.97
CA GLN A 270 -1.88 -3.98 -10.22
C GLN A 270 -0.78 -3.64 -11.23
N PRO A 271 -0.69 -4.37 -12.35
CA PRO A 271 0.24 -3.99 -13.37
C PRO A 271 -0.16 -2.56 -13.73
N VAL A 272 0.69 -1.60 -13.33
CA VAL A 272 0.71 -0.35 -14.07
C VAL A 272 1.14 -0.83 -15.44
N MET A 273 0.26 -0.63 -16.41
CA MET A 273 0.27 -1.23 -17.76
C MET A 273 -0.57 -2.51 -17.94
N GLN A 274 -1.89 -2.38 -17.85
CA GLN A 274 -2.74 -2.97 -18.89
C GLN A 274 -3.79 -2.00 -19.46
N GLY A 275 -3.54 -0.69 -19.31
CA GLY A 275 -4.05 0.31 -20.24
C GLY A 275 -2.99 0.49 -21.33
N GLU A 276 -3.40 0.51 -22.60
CA GLU A 276 -2.52 0.61 -23.77
C GLU A 276 -1.30 1.50 -23.55
N LYS A 277 -0.15 1.01 -24.00
CA LYS A 277 1.13 1.69 -23.87
C LYS A 277 0.93 3.16 -24.27
N ARG A 278 1.51 4.11 -23.54
CA ARG A 278 1.51 5.55 -23.87
C ARG A 278 1.70 5.82 -25.37
N VAL A 279 2.57 5.03 -26.01
CA VAL A 279 2.84 5.04 -27.45
C VAL A 279 1.63 4.66 -28.30
N GLU A 280 0.84 3.67 -27.89
CA GLU A 280 -0.38 3.21 -28.56
C GLU A 280 -1.54 4.19 -28.39
N ARG A 281 -1.72 4.80 -27.21
CA ARG A 281 -2.69 5.89 -27.02
C ARG A 281 -2.35 7.12 -27.86
N VAL A 282 -1.10 7.58 -27.83
CA VAL A 282 -0.65 8.72 -28.64
C VAL A 282 -0.66 8.39 -30.15
N LYS A 283 -0.37 7.14 -30.54
CA LYS A 283 -0.51 6.70 -31.95
C LYS A 283 -1.96 6.69 -32.40
N ARG A 284 -2.88 6.17 -31.58
CA ARG A 284 -4.31 6.17 -31.86
C ARG A 284 -4.86 7.58 -31.96
N TRP A 285 -4.47 8.47 -31.04
CA TRP A 285 -4.80 9.90 -31.12
C TRP A 285 -4.30 10.54 -32.42
N LYS A 286 -3.05 10.25 -32.84
CA LYS A 286 -2.53 10.72 -34.14
C LYS A 286 -3.30 10.13 -35.33
N GLU A 287 -3.75 8.88 -35.23
CA GLU A 287 -4.54 8.21 -36.26
C GLU A 287 -5.98 8.71 -36.32
N GLU A 288 -6.61 9.01 -35.18
CA GLU A 288 -7.96 9.58 -35.06
C GLU A 288 -7.99 11.01 -35.57
N GLN A 289 -7.03 11.86 -35.18
CA GLN A 289 -6.84 13.21 -35.75
C GLN A 289 -6.65 13.16 -37.28
N ARG A 290 -5.89 12.17 -37.77
CA ARG A 290 -5.70 11.97 -39.22
C ARG A 290 -6.99 11.51 -39.89
N ARG A 291 -7.80 10.65 -39.25
CA ARG A 291 -9.08 10.16 -39.79
C ARG A 291 -10.15 11.24 -39.82
N SER A 292 -10.30 12.02 -38.75
CA SER A 292 -11.27 13.11 -38.68
C SER A 292 -10.97 14.19 -39.73
N ARG A 293 -9.70 14.53 -39.96
CA ARG A 293 -9.30 15.47 -41.02
C ARG A 293 -9.50 14.94 -42.44
N LEU A 294 -9.43 13.62 -42.65
CA LEU A 294 -9.72 12.98 -43.93
C LEU A 294 -11.23 12.88 -44.20
N ALA A 295 -12.04 12.74 -43.16
CA ALA A 295 -13.50 12.74 -43.26
C ALA A 295 -14.06 14.13 -43.56
N ASP A 296 -13.41 15.19 -43.07
CA ASP A 296 -13.80 16.59 -43.32
C ASP A 296 -13.26 17.14 -44.67
N GLY A 297 -12.30 16.43 -45.29
CA GLY A 297 -11.63 16.85 -46.53
C GLY A 297 -12.29 16.40 -47.85
N SER A 298 -13.44 15.75 -47.83
CA SER A 298 -14.11 15.24 -49.06
C SER A 298 -15.36 16.03 -49.47
N GLY A 299 -15.41 17.34 -49.17
CA GLY A 299 -16.61 18.16 -49.39
C GLY A 299 -16.47 19.40 -50.28
N ILE A 300 -15.26 19.91 -50.58
CA ILE A 300 -15.14 21.19 -51.30
C ILE A 300 -13.94 21.21 -52.25
N GLY A 301 -14.22 21.30 -53.56
CA GLY A 301 -13.31 21.92 -54.52
C GLY A 301 -12.82 21.06 -55.68
N ALA A 302 -13.71 20.61 -56.56
CA ALA A 302 -13.33 20.22 -57.92
C ALA A 302 -14.49 20.29 -58.94
N GLU A 303 -15.34 21.32 -58.89
CA GLU A 303 -16.18 21.67 -60.04
C GLU A 303 -16.23 23.18 -60.20
N GLY A 304 -15.76 23.65 -61.35
CA GLY A 304 -15.93 25.03 -61.78
C GLY A 304 -14.63 25.79 -61.97
N LEU A 305 -13.80 25.40 -62.94
CA LEU A 305 -13.05 26.38 -63.72
C LEU A 305 -12.79 25.86 -65.15
N GLU A 306 -13.19 26.71 -66.12
CA GLU A 306 -12.93 26.68 -67.57
C GLU A 306 -13.74 25.64 -68.38
N VAL A 307 -14.48 26.02 -69.43
CA VAL A 307 -14.00 26.62 -70.68
C VAL A 307 -15.03 27.56 -71.33
N LEU A 308 -14.63 28.81 -71.63
CA LEU A 308 -15.25 29.66 -72.66
C LEU A 308 -14.54 29.41 -74.01
N PRO A 309 -15.26 29.41 -75.16
CA PRO A 309 -14.65 29.12 -76.44
C PRO A 309 -14.03 30.38 -77.08
N ARG A 310 -12.85 30.23 -77.68
CA ARG A 310 -12.40 31.12 -78.77
C ARG A 310 -12.19 30.29 -80.04
N LYS A 311 -12.54 30.95 -81.14
CA LYS A 311 -12.54 30.52 -82.55
C LYS A 311 -11.40 29.60 -82.98
#